data_AF-A0AAX1NFN2-F1
#
_entry.id   AF-A0AAX1NFN2-F1
#
_cell.length_a   1.000
_cell.length_b   1.000
_cell.length_c   1.000
_cell.angle_alpha   90.00
_cell.angle_beta   90.00
_cell.angle_gamma   90.00
#
_symmetry.space_group_name_H-M   'P 1'
#
loop_
_entity.id
_entity.type
_entity.pdbx_description
1 polymer ?
#
loop_
_entity_poly.entity_id
_entity_poly.type
_entity_poly.pdbx_seq_one_letter_code
_entity_poly.pdbx_strand_id
1 'polypeptide(L)'
;MCSLILTKQPIFTPITYYLIFTSAFSIRTKEYRYIRYANNKEELYDHKKDPFEKNNVAKDKKYKAIKAKLSMLLDNEIYPTK
;
A
#
# COMPACT_ATOMS: atom_id res chain seq x y z
N MET A 1 -3.35 25.84 43.09
CA MET A 1 -4.17 25.41 41.94
C MET A 1 -3.23 25.04 40.81
N CYS A 2 -2.71 23.81 40.81
CA CYS A 2 -1.78 23.33 39.78
C CYS A 2 -2.55 22.33 38.91
N SER A 3 -2.95 22.76 37.71
CA SER A 3 -3.72 21.94 36.79
C SER A 3 -2.85 20.83 36.21
N LEU A 4 -3.18 19.58 36.54
CA LEU A 4 -2.62 18.40 35.86
C LEU A 4 -3.10 18.37 34.41
N ILE A 5 -2.16 18.48 33.47
CA ILE A 5 -2.39 18.15 32.07
C ILE A 5 -2.49 16.62 31.98
N LEU A 6 -3.71 16.10 31.90
CA LEU A 6 -3.96 14.72 31.48
C LEU A 6 -3.61 14.61 29.99
N THR A 7 -2.38 14.23 29.68
CA THR A 7 -2.06 13.69 28.36
C THR A 7 -2.82 12.39 28.21
N LYS A 8 -3.89 12.38 27.40
CA LYS A 8 -4.56 11.15 26.97
C LYS A 8 -3.55 10.33 26.16
N GLN A 9 -2.85 9.42 26.83
CA GLN A 9 -2.11 8.37 26.16
C GLN A 9 -3.13 7.49 25.42
N PRO A 10 -2.99 7.24 24.11
CA PRO A 10 -3.94 6.41 23.40
C PRO A 10 -3.86 4.99 23.97
N ILE A 11 -4.99 4.53 24.48
CA ILE A 11 -5.23 3.16 24.97
C ILE A 11 -4.96 2.21 23.80
N PHE A 12 -3.81 1.55 23.83
CA PHE A 12 -3.39 0.57 22.83
C PHE A 12 -4.25 -0.69 22.99
N THR A 13 -5.37 -0.75 22.27
CA THR A 13 -6.20 -1.96 22.23
C THR A 13 -5.72 -2.88 21.10
N PRO A 14 -5.55 -4.20 21.34
CA PRO A 14 -5.00 -5.12 20.35
C PRO A 14 -5.94 -5.42 19.17
N ILE A 15 -7.20 -4.99 19.22
CA ILE A 15 -8.22 -5.32 18.22
C ILE A 15 -8.28 -4.25 17.10
N THR A 16 -8.01 -2.98 17.39
CA THR A 16 -7.98 -1.91 16.36
C THR A 16 -6.79 -2.05 15.41
N TYR A 17 -5.66 -2.60 15.88
CA TYR A 17 -4.47 -2.79 15.04
C TYR A 17 -4.69 -3.82 13.93
N TYR A 18 -5.53 -4.85 14.18
CA TYR A 18 -5.85 -5.88 13.18
C TYR A 18 -6.78 -5.38 12.07
N LEU A 19 -7.62 -4.38 12.36
CA LEU A 19 -8.58 -3.81 11.39
C LEU A 19 -7.98 -2.74 10.47
N ILE A 20 -6.93 -2.02 10.90
CA ILE A 20 -6.22 -1.05 10.05
C ILE A 20 -5.28 -1.76 9.04
N PHE A 21 -4.95 -3.04 9.26
CA PHE A 21 -3.91 -3.75 8.52
C PHE A 21 -4.33 -4.32 7.15
N THR A 22 -5.61 -4.26 6.79
CA THR A 22 -6.15 -5.02 5.65
C THR A 22 -6.71 -4.20 4.51
N SER A 23 -6.68 -2.86 4.56
CA SER A 23 -7.01 -2.09 3.36
C SER A 23 -5.83 -2.16 2.38
N ALA A 24 -6.10 -2.71 1.20
CA ALA A 24 -5.15 -2.84 0.12
C ALA A 24 -5.79 -2.33 -1.16
N PHE A 25 -5.07 -1.47 -1.85
CA PHE A 25 -5.45 -0.97 -3.16
C PHE A 25 -4.62 -1.68 -4.22
N SER A 26 -5.24 -2.08 -5.31
CA SER A 26 -4.52 -2.74 -6.40
C SER A 26 -4.94 -2.22 -7.74
N ILE A 27 -3.97 -2.10 -8.64
CA ILE A 27 -4.20 -1.80 -10.06
C ILE A 27 -3.65 -2.93 -10.90
N ARG A 28 -4.47 -3.39 -11.85
CA ARG A 28 -4.11 -4.45 -12.79
C ARG A 28 -4.10 -3.88 -14.20
N THR A 29 -2.97 -4.04 -14.86
CA THR A 29 -2.78 -3.76 -16.29
C THR A 29 -2.63 -5.08 -17.04
N LYS A 30 -2.51 -5.02 -18.38
CA LYS A 30 -2.27 -6.22 -19.19
C LYS A 30 -0.95 -6.93 -18.85
N GLU A 31 0.05 -6.20 -18.37
CA GLU A 31 1.41 -6.71 -18.17
C GLU A 31 1.81 -6.79 -16.70
N TYR A 32 1.17 -6.03 -15.82
CA TYR A 32 1.56 -5.87 -14.43
C TYR A 32 0.38 -5.82 -13.48
N ARG A 33 0.58 -6.36 -12.28
CA ARG A 33 -0.29 -6.13 -11.12
C ARG A 33 0.51 -5.43 -10.03
N TYR A 34 0.01 -4.29 -9.56
CA TYR A 34 0.59 -3.55 -8.44
C TYR A 34 -0.40 -3.49 -7.29
N ILE A 35 0.09 -3.73 -6.06
CA ILE A 35 -0.70 -3.72 -4.83
C ILE A 35 0.00 -2.83 -3.82
N ARG A 36 -0.76 -1.95 -3.16
CA ARG A 36 -0.32 -1.11 -2.06
C ARG A 36 -1.21 -1.35 -0.85
N TYR A 37 -0.59 -1.71 0.25
CA TYR A 37 -1.27 -1.91 1.53
C TYR A 37 -1.25 -0.63 2.36
N ALA A 38 -2.22 -0.47 3.26
CA ALA A 38 -2.27 0.63 4.24
C ALA A 38 -1.01 0.73 5.12
N ASN A 39 -0.30 -0.38 5.32
CA ASN A 39 0.96 -0.42 6.06
C ASN A 39 2.19 0.00 5.21
N ASN A 40 1.99 0.62 4.05
CA ASN A 40 3.01 1.01 3.07
C ASN A 40 3.81 -0.16 2.46
N LYS A 41 3.39 -1.41 2.67
CA LYS A 41 3.94 -2.52 1.90
C LYS A 41 3.45 -2.43 0.45
N GLU A 42 4.32 -2.83 -0.45
CA GLU A 42 4.06 -2.81 -1.88
C GLU A 42 4.40 -4.17 -2.47
N GLU A 43 3.57 -4.58 -3.43
CA GLU A 43 3.83 -5.75 -4.26
C GLU A 43 3.67 -5.39 -5.73
N LEU A 44 4.52 -5.98 -6.56
CA LEU A 44 4.50 -5.79 -8.00
C LEU A 44 4.79 -7.15 -8.65
N TYR A 45 3.92 -7.55 -9.56
CA TYR A 45 4.03 -8.78 -10.33
C TYR A 45 4.06 -8.46 -11.82
N ASP A 46 4.95 -9.13 -12.55
CA ASP A 46 5.14 -9.03 -13.99
C ASP A 46 4.50 -10.25 -14.66
N HIS A 47 3.30 -10.09 -15.23
CA HIS A 47 2.52 -11.19 -15.80
C HIS A 47 3.19 -11.84 -17.00
N LYS A 48 4.08 -11.12 -17.70
CA LYS A 48 4.81 -11.68 -18.83
C LYS A 48 5.85 -12.70 -18.39
N LYS A 49 6.47 -12.48 -17.23
CA LYS A 49 7.52 -13.36 -16.70
C LYS A 49 7.02 -14.33 -15.67
N ASP A 50 5.97 -13.96 -14.95
CA ASP A 50 5.41 -14.72 -13.86
C ASP A 50 3.87 -14.70 -13.91
N PRO A 51 3.27 -15.54 -14.78
CA PRO A 51 1.82 -15.64 -14.93
C PRO A 51 1.09 -16.07 -13.65
N PHE A 52 1.81 -16.70 -12.71
CA PHE A 52 1.26 -17.22 -11.47
C PHE A 52 1.52 -16.29 -10.26
N GLU A 53 2.10 -15.10 -10.49
CA GLU A 53 2.28 -14.06 -9.46
C GLU A 53 2.99 -14.57 -8.18
N LYS A 54 4.01 -15.43 -8.34
CA LYS A 54 4.81 -16.00 -7.24
C LYS A 54 5.93 -15.07 -6.76
N ASN A 55 6.43 -14.21 -7.63
CA ASN A 55 7.62 -13.41 -7.43
C ASN A 55 7.28 -11.93 -7.29
N ASN A 56 7.35 -11.41 -6.06
CA ASN A 56 7.22 -9.97 -5.81
C ASN A 56 8.49 -9.22 -6.22
N VAL A 57 8.40 -8.39 -7.26
CA VAL A 57 9.50 -7.58 -7.80
C VAL A 57 9.46 -6.10 -7.38
N ALA A 58 8.63 -5.72 -6.40
CA ALA A 58 8.47 -4.31 -5.99
C ALA A 58 9.74 -3.65 -5.41
N LYS A 59 10.69 -4.47 -4.93
CA LYS A 59 12.00 -4.03 -4.40
C LYS A 59 13.12 -4.04 -5.45
N ASP A 60 12.88 -4.61 -6.62
CA ASP A 60 13.88 -4.66 -7.68
C ASP A 60 14.01 -3.27 -8.35
N LYS A 61 15.24 -2.76 -8.41
CA LYS A 61 15.57 -1.48 -9.04
C LYS A 61 15.14 -1.41 -10.50
N LYS A 62 15.16 -2.55 -11.22
CA LYS A 62 14.71 -2.65 -12.61
C LYS A 62 13.25 -2.24 -12.79
N TYR A 63 12.44 -2.45 -11.76
CA TYR A 63 11.00 -2.19 -11.79
C TYR A 63 10.62 -0.84 -11.16
N LYS A 64 11.60 -0.01 -10.75
CA LYS A 64 11.34 1.28 -10.09
C LYS A 64 10.47 2.22 -10.93
N ALA A 65 10.77 2.33 -12.23
CA ALA A 65 10.03 3.22 -13.13
C ALA A 65 8.58 2.77 -13.35
N ILE A 66 8.36 1.47 -13.57
CA ILE A 66 7.01 0.93 -13.77
C ILE A 66 6.19 0.99 -12.48
N LYS A 67 6.82 0.71 -11.31
CA LYS A 67 6.17 0.86 -10.01
C LYS A 67 5.70 2.29 -9.77
N ALA A 68 6.54 3.28 -10.08
CA ALA A 68 6.17 4.70 -9.95
C ALA A 68 5.00 5.07 -10.88
N LYS A 69 4.99 4.57 -12.12
CA LYS A 69 3.87 4.77 -13.04
C LYS A 69 2.56 4.16 -12.52
N LEU A 70 2.61 2.91 -12.05
CA LEU A 70 1.44 2.22 -11.50
C LEU A 70 0.96 2.85 -10.19
N SER A 71 1.88 3.36 -9.38
CA SER A 71 1.57 4.19 -8.21
C SER A 71 0.74 5.40 -8.59
N MET A 72 1.21 6.21 -9.54
CA MET A 72 0.48 7.41 -9.97
C MET A 72 -0.89 7.07 -10.54
N LEU A 73 -1.00 5.99 -11.33
CA LEU A 73 -2.29 5.53 -11.84
C LEU A 73 -3.22 5.14 -10.69
N LEU A 74 -2.72 4.38 -9.72
CA LEU A 74 -3.50 4.02 -8.53
C LEU A 74 -3.96 5.25 -7.76
N ASP A 75 -3.09 6.24 -7.59
CA ASP A 75 -3.40 7.49 -6.88
C ASP A 75 -4.49 8.29 -7.61
N ASN A 76 -4.46 8.34 -8.95
CA ASN A 76 -5.50 8.99 -9.76
C ASN A 76 -6.86 8.28 -9.68
N GLU A 77 -6.86 6.94 -9.55
CA GLU A 77 -8.09 6.16 -9.39
C GLU A 77 -8.69 6.33 -7.98
N ILE A 78 -7.86 6.40 -6.95
CA ILE A 78 -8.32 6.56 -5.56
C ILE A 78 -8.72 8.02 -5.28
N TYR A 79 -7.94 8.98 -5.79
CA TYR A 79 -8.11 10.41 -5.57
C TYR A 79 -8.21 11.14 -6.91
N PRO A 80 -9.32 11.01 -7.63
CA PRO A 80 -9.49 11.69 -8.91
C PRO A 80 -9.43 13.20 -8.68
N THR A 81 -8.38 13.85 -9.21
CA THR A 81 -8.35 15.31 -9.31
C THR A 81 -9.50 15.76 -10.19
N LYS A 82 -10.46 16.44 -9.57
CA LYS A 82 -11.63 17.05 -10.22
C LYS A 82 -11.21 18.21 -11.13
#